data_AF-A0A952C708-F1
#
_entry.id   AF-A0A952C708-F1
#
_cell.length_a   1.000
_cell.length_b   1.000
_cell.length_c   1.000
_cell.angle_alpha   90.00
_cell.angle_beta   90.00
_cell.angle_gamma   90.00
#
_symmetry.space_group_name_H-M   'P 1'
#
loop_
_entity.id
_entity.type
_entity.pdbx_description
1 polymer ?
#
loop_
_entity_poly.entity_id
_entity_poly.type
_entity_poly.pdbx_seq_one_letter_code
_entity_poly.pdbx_strand_id
1 'polypeptide(L)'
;MSMVDSFEKIPCRIFPDFKEGSRSAGQEVANLIKQKQAEGKKCVLGMATGSTPKTLYAELIRLHKEEGLSFKNVIAFNLDEYYPIEKEALQSYHRFMRVNLFDHIDIDQANCHIPSGEWPKEKVKEYCSQYEQMIEDAGGIDLQILGIGSNGHIGFNEPGSSVYSKTRLVTLENSTRLANSFEFANISQVPRLAITTGISTIMKAKRILLMAWGQSKAQVIKASVEGNITESIPASILQNHDNCLFVLDELAASELTRFKSPWLTGDCEWTPKLIRRAVINTAIKLNKPVLSLTDSDYNDNGLGDLLVEKGEAYEINLQVFYMLRDSITGWPGGRPNSDIPQHPERSKPFPKRVVIFSPHPDDDIISMGGTFQRLHDQGHEVHVAYQTSGNIAVTDEFVTRFLDFAVGFEEMFGIDSAKARKISNDAREYFAQKKVRQLDTPEIRSIKGLIRRCEAKATCRYVGIGDERAHFQNLPFYETGAIEKKPMGEDDIR
;
A
#
# COMPACT_ATOMS: atom_id res chain seq x y z
N MET A 1 19.45 -8.98 18.35
CA MET A 1 19.47 -9.53 16.97
C MET A 1 20.92 -9.60 16.57
N SER A 2 21.44 -10.80 16.30
CA SER A 2 22.79 -10.97 15.75
C SER A 2 22.79 -10.33 14.36
N MET A 3 23.54 -9.26 14.14
CA MET A 3 23.69 -8.61 12.82
C MET A 3 24.78 -9.29 11.97
N VAL A 4 25.20 -10.50 12.33
CA VAL A 4 26.34 -11.19 11.70
C VAL A 4 26.07 -11.48 10.21
N ASP A 5 24.80 -11.68 9.82
CA ASP A 5 24.40 -11.97 8.44
C ASP A 5 23.43 -10.90 7.88
N SER A 6 23.73 -9.62 8.15
CA SER A 6 22.82 -8.48 7.85
C SER A 6 23.59 -7.34 7.19
N PHE A 7 23.06 -6.79 6.08
CA PHE A 7 23.60 -5.56 5.46
C PHE A 7 22.95 -4.31 6.04
N GLU A 8 21.86 -4.49 6.79
CA GLU A 8 21.17 -3.41 7.45
C GLU A 8 22.06 -2.75 8.51
N LYS A 9 22.28 -1.45 8.35
CA LYS A 9 23.07 -0.59 9.23
C LYS A 9 22.25 -0.07 10.42
N ILE A 10 20.98 -0.47 10.50
CA ILE A 10 20.01 -0.07 11.51
C ILE A 10 19.12 -1.27 11.84
N PRO A 11 18.72 -1.49 13.12
CA PRO A 11 17.89 -2.63 13.49
C PRO A 11 16.58 -2.67 12.71
N CYS A 12 16.30 -3.83 12.11
CA CYS A 12 15.05 -4.12 11.39
C CYS A 12 14.38 -5.36 11.99
N ARG A 13 13.13 -5.22 12.44
CA ARG A 13 12.28 -6.33 12.88
C ARG A 13 11.20 -6.57 11.83
N ILE A 14 11.16 -7.79 11.32
CA ILE A 14 10.30 -8.20 10.21
C ILE A 14 9.21 -9.12 10.73
N PHE A 15 8.00 -8.88 10.27
CA PHE A 15 6.81 -9.64 10.62
C PHE A 15 6.17 -10.25 9.36
N PRO A 16 5.45 -11.38 9.49
CA PRO A 16 4.71 -11.99 8.38
C PRO A 16 3.76 -11.01 7.68
N ASP A 17 3.07 -10.18 8.45
CA ASP A 17 2.15 -9.17 7.93
C ASP A 17 2.15 -7.87 8.76
N PHE A 18 1.50 -6.85 8.20
CA PHE A 18 1.35 -5.54 8.84
C PHE A 18 0.55 -5.58 10.14
N LYS A 19 -0.33 -6.57 10.35
CA LYS A 19 -1.14 -6.69 11.58
C LYS A 19 -0.25 -7.13 12.73
N GLU A 20 0.59 -8.13 12.52
CA GLU A 20 1.58 -8.57 13.51
C GLU A 20 2.61 -7.49 13.81
N GLY A 21 3.10 -6.79 12.78
CA GLY A 21 3.97 -5.63 12.96
C GLY A 21 3.32 -4.53 13.79
N SER A 22 2.06 -4.20 13.51
CA SER A 22 1.29 -3.24 14.31
C SER A 22 1.03 -3.69 15.74
N ARG A 23 0.76 -4.99 15.98
CA ARG A 23 0.64 -5.55 17.34
C ARG A 23 1.93 -5.39 18.14
N SER A 24 3.07 -5.75 17.55
CA SER A 24 4.37 -5.56 18.22
C SER A 24 4.67 -4.09 18.49
N ALA A 25 4.39 -3.20 17.55
CA ALA A 25 4.57 -1.76 17.73
C ALA A 25 3.63 -1.21 18.82
N GLY A 26 2.37 -1.63 18.83
CA GLY A 26 1.36 -1.27 19.83
C GLY A 26 1.78 -1.70 21.24
N GLN A 27 2.36 -2.90 21.38
CA GLN A 27 2.89 -3.38 22.64
C GLN A 27 4.09 -2.54 23.13
N GLU A 28 4.99 -2.12 22.24
CA GLU A 28 6.13 -1.25 22.59
C GLU A 28 5.65 0.11 23.12
N VAL A 29 4.66 0.72 22.44
CA VAL A 29 4.00 1.95 22.88
C VAL A 29 3.31 1.75 24.24
N ALA A 30 2.51 0.69 24.38
CA ALA A 30 1.78 0.39 25.61
C ALA A 30 2.70 0.16 26.81
N ASN A 31 3.82 -0.55 26.59
CA ASN A 31 4.81 -0.79 27.63
C ASN A 31 5.46 0.51 28.09
N LEU A 32 5.79 1.42 27.16
CA LEU A 32 6.34 2.72 27.49
C LEU A 32 5.35 3.58 28.30
N ILE A 33 4.08 3.61 27.89
CA ILE A 33 3.02 4.34 28.62
C ILE A 33 2.91 3.81 30.05
N LYS A 34 2.80 2.48 30.21
CA LYS A 34 2.71 1.81 31.52
C LYS A 34 3.95 2.08 32.39
N GLN A 35 5.14 2.02 31.81
CA GLN A 35 6.38 2.34 32.50
C GLN A 35 6.38 3.78 33.02
N LYS A 36 6.09 4.76 32.16
CA LYS A 36 6.05 6.18 32.55
C LYS A 36 4.97 6.45 33.59
N GLN A 37 3.83 5.78 33.49
CA GLN A 37 2.76 5.86 34.47
C GLN A 37 3.20 5.32 35.84
N ALA A 38 3.89 4.18 35.88
CA ALA A 38 4.44 3.63 37.11
C ALA A 38 5.50 4.55 37.75
N GLU A 39 6.24 5.30 36.93
CA GLU A 39 7.20 6.32 37.39
C GLU A 39 6.54 7.66 37.78
N GLY A 40 5.20 7.79 37.66
CA GLY A 40 4.49 9.04 37.91
C GLY A 40 4.81 10.16 36.91
N LYS A 41 5.32 9.81 35.72
CA LYS A 41 5.73 10.75 34.67
C LYS A 41 4.74 10.78 33.52
N LYS A 42 4.76 11.89 32.78
CA LYS A 42 4.11 11.97 31.46
C LYS A 42 4.90 11.13 30.44
N CYS A 43 4.17 10.56 29.49
CA CYS A 43 4.72 9.84 28.34
C CYS A 43 4.52 10.72 27.10
N VAL A 44 5.62 11.20 26.51
CA VAL A 44 5.55 12.10 25.35
C VAL A 44 5.74 11.30 24.07
N LEU A 45 4.71 11.27 23.23
CA LEU A 45 4.68 10.48 21.99
C LEU A 45 4.69 11.39 20.77
N GLY A 46 5.57 11.09 19.82
CA GLY A 46 5.54 11.64 18.47
C GLY A 46 4.67 10.77 17.57
N MET A 47 3.67 11.37 16.92
CA MET A 47 2.62 10.66 16.18
C MET A 47 2.73 10.92 14.67
N ALA A 48 2.48 9.89 13.88
CA ALA A 48 2.45 9.96 12.41
C ALA A 48 1.02 9.85 11.86
N THR A 49 0.81 10.26 10.61
CA THR A 49 -0.45 10.07 9.89
C THR A 49 -0.24 9.16 8.66
N GLY A 50 -1.26 9.03 7.83
CA GLY A 50 -1.22 8.20 6.62
C GLY A 50 -1.71 6.77 6.85
N SER A 51 -1.61 5.93 5.82
CA SER A 51 -2.17 4.57 5.84
C SER A 51 -1.45 3.62 6.81
N THR A 52 -0.12 3.71 6.91
CA THR A 52 0.72 2.84 7.74
C THR A 52 0.34 2.81 9.23
N PRO A 53 0.17 3.95 9.93
CA PRO A 53 -0.10 3.92 11.37
C PRO A 53 -1.56 3.58 11.73
N LYS A 54 -2.50 3.54 10.77
CA LYS A 54 -3.92 3.21 11.07
C LYS A 54 -4.07 1.88 11.81
N THR A 55 -3.30 0.87 11.43
CA THR A 55 -3.35 -0.46 12.05
C THR A 55 -2.71 -0.48 13.44
N LEU A 56 -1.73 0.38 13.69
CA LEU A 56 -1.22 0.63 15.05
C LEU A 56 -2.28 1.31 15.92
N TYR A 57 -2.97 2.32 15.40
CA TYR A 57 -4.01 3.03 16.16
C TYR A 57 -5.20 2.12 16.48
N ALA A 58 -5.63 1.29 15.55
CA ALA A 58 -6.63 0.26 15.81
C ALA A 58 -6.21 -0.68 16.96
N GLU A 59 -4.93 -1.09 17.00
CA GLU A 59 -4.40 -1.90 18.09
C GLU A 59 -4.34 -1.14 19.43
N LEU A 60 -3.92 0.13 19.45
CA LEU A 60 -3.91 0.94 20.66
C LEU A 60 -5.33 1.13 21.24
N ILE A 61 -6.32 1.32 20.37
CA ILE A 61 -7.74 1.37 20.76
C ILE A 61 -8.18 0.02 21.34
N ARG A 62 -7.78 -1.09 20.73
CA ARG A 62 -8.05 -2.44 21.25
C ARG A 62 -7.45 -2.62 22.65
N LEU A 63 -6.17 -2.30 22.83
CA LEU A 63 -5.47 -2.35 24.12
C LEU A 63 -6.13 -1.46 25.18
N HIS A 64 -6.66 -0.29 24.80
CA HIS A 64 -7.42 0.57 25.70
C HIS A 64 -8.73 -0.11 26.15
N LYS A 65 -9.54 -0.56 25.19
CA LYS A 65 -10.89 -1.07 25.44
C LYS A 65 -10.91 -2.44 26.09
N GLU A 66 -10.00 -3.33 25.71
CA GLU A 66 -9.98 -4.74 26.11
C GLU A 66 -9.00 -5.00 27.26
N GLU A 67 -7.88 -4.28 27.33
CA GLU A 67 -6.79 -4.55 28.29
C GLU A 67 -6.53 -3.41 29.29
N GLY A 68 -7.35 -2.34 29.23
CA GLY A 68 -7.32 -1.25 30.21
C GLY A 68 -6.09 -0.34 30.13
N LEU A 69 -5.42 -0.25 28.98
CA LEU A 69 -4.34 0.71 28.76
C LEU A 69 -4.89 2.16 28.85
N SER A 70 -4.40 2.99 29.78
CA SER A 70 -4.83 4.39 29.91
C SER A 70 -3.86 5.36 29.26
N PHE A 71 -4.38 6.40 28.63
CA PHE A 71 -3.66 7.48 27.94
C PHE A 71 -3.70 8.80 28.71
N LYS A 72 -4.20 8.83 29.95
CA LYS A 72 -4.31 10.06 30.77
C LYS A 72 -2.96 10.73 31.09
N ASN A 73 -1.87 9.97 31.10
CA ASN A 73 -0.52 10.50 31.27
C ASN A 73 0.21 10.74 29.94
N VAL A 74 -0.46 10.63 28.79
CA VAL A 74 0.15 10.81 27.48
C VAL A 74 0.06 12.27 27.02
N ILE A 75 1.13 12.74 26.39
CA ILE A 75 1.17 13.98 25.60
C ILE A 75 1.59 13.60 24.19
N ALA A 76 0.80 14.00 23.20
CA ALA A 76 0.98 13.62 21.80
C ALA A 76 1.37 14.83 20.95
N PHE A 77 2.40 14.68 20.12
CA PHE A 77 2.83 15.66 19.13
C PHE A 77 2.83 15.03 17.74
N ASN A 78 2.01 15.53 16.82
CA ASN A 78 2.05 15.09 15.43
C ASN A 78 3.21 15.73 14.65
N LEU A 79 3.70 15.00 13.65
CA LEU A 79 4.77 15.45 12.77
C LEU A 79 4.37 16.64 11.91
N ASP A 80 3.14 16.66 11.39
CA ASP A 80 2.79 17.57 10.30
C ASP A 80 1.29 17.89 10.20
N GLU A 81 0.99 18.90 9.36
CA GLU A 81 -0.34 19.24 8.85
C GLU A 81 -0.22 19.96 7.51
N TYR A 82 -1.20 19.79 6.62
CA TYR A 82 -1.27 20.51 5.35
C TYR A 82 -1.42 22.03 5.53
N TYR A 83 -0.99 22.81 4.54
CA TYR A 83 -1.12 24.27 4.57
C TYR A 83 -1.52 24.88 3.20
N PRO A 84 -2.51 25.79 3.15
CA PRO A 84 -3.52 26.01 4.19
C PRO A 84 -4.52 24.84 4.21
N ILE A 85 -5.03 24.49 5.39
CA ILE A 85 -6.14 23.54 5.53
C ILE A 85 -6.95 23.86 6.79
N GLU A 86 -8.27 23.71 6.71
CA GLU A 86 -9.17 23.80 7.87
C GLU A 86 -9.10 22.53 8.70
N LYS A 87 -9.17 22.64 10.03
CA LYS A 87 -9.03 21.48 10.94
C LYS A 87 -10.13 20.42 10.76
N GLU A 88 -11.32 20.86 10.37
CA GLU A 88 -12.48 19.97 10.17
C GLU A 88 -12.55 19.43 8.73
N ALA A 89 -11.61 19.82 7.85
CA ALA A 89 -11.53 19.27 6.50
C ALA A 89 -11.33 17.76 6.54
N LEU A 90 -11.94 17.03 5.59
CA LEU A 90 -11.86 15.58 5.54
C LEU A 90 -10.42 15.04 5.49
N GLN A 91 -9.53 15.79 4.86
CA GLN A 91 -8.11 15.49 4.65
C GLN A 91 -7.18 16.04 5.73
N SER A 92 -7.68 16.84 6.67
CA SER A 92 -6.85 17.40 7.74
C SER A 92 -6.34 16.29 8.65
N TYR A 93 -5.08 16.43 9.07
CA TYR A 93 -4.47 15.54 10.04
C TYR A 93 -5.05 15.72 11.45
N HIS A 94 -5.63 16.88 11.79
CA HIS A 94 -6.50 17.02 12.98
C HIS A 94 -7.67 16.03 12.94
N ARG A 95 -8.45 16.04 11.86
CA ARG A 95 -9.57 15.12 11.70
C ARG A 95 -9.12 13.66 11.62
N PHE A 96 -8.03 13.38 10.89
CA PHE A 96 -7.46 12.04 10.80
C PHE A 96 -7.16 11.47 12.19
N MET A 97 -6.47 12.22 13.06
CA MET A 97 -6.09 11.73 14.38
C MET A 97 -7.29 11.52 15.30
N ARG A 98 -8.30 12.40 15.25
CA ARG A 98 -9.56 12.23 15.99
C ARG A 98 -10.27 10.94 15.60
N VAL A 99 -10.50 10.76 14.30
CA VAL A 99 -11.23 9.60 13.75
C VAL A 99 -10.50 8.29 14.00
N ASN A 100 -9.17 8.26 13.88
CA ASN A 100 -8.40 7.02 13.96
C ASN A 100 -7.87 6.70 15.36
N LEU A 101 -7.83 7.66 16.29
CA LEU A 101 -7.26 7.43 17.63
C LEU A 101 -7.94 8.25 18.74
N PHE A 102 -7.82 9.59 18.72
CA PHE A 102 -8.02 10.42 19.92
C PHE A 102 -9.46 10.42 20.45
N ASP A 103 -10.48 10.21 19.60
CA ASP A 103 -11.88 10.13 20.05
C ASP A 103 -12.24 8.75 20.65
N HIS A 104 -11.30 7.78 20.64
CA HIS A 104 -11.53 6.39 21.04
C HIS A 104 -10.74 5.95 22.29
N ILE A 105 -9.97 6.87 22.88
CA ILE A 105 -9.10 6.63 24.05
C ILE A 105 -9.29 7.73 25.10
N ASP A 106 -8.82 7.50 26.33
CA ASP A 106 -8.96 8.43 27.47
C ASP A 106 -7.84 9.48 27.58
N ILE A 107 -7.29 9.93 26.44
CA ILE A 107 -6.31 11.02 26.39
C ILE A 107 -7.00 12.37 26.65
N ASP A 108 -6.34 13.26 27.40
CA ASP A 108 -6.79 14.64 27.53
C ASP A 108 -6.54 15.37 26.21
N GLN A 109 -7.60 15.94 25.62
CA GLN A 109 -7.52 16.65 24.34
C GLN A 109 -6.58 17.86 24.40
N ALA A 110 -6.36 18.45 25.58
CA ALA A 110 -5.38 19.53 25.76
C ALA A 110 -3.92 19.05 25.56
N ASN A 111 -3.67 17.74 25.67
CA ASN A 111 -2.37 17.11 25.44
C ASN A 111 -2.19 16.61 24.00
N CYS A 112 -3.14 16.87 23.10
CA CYS A 112 -3.07 16.51 21.68
C CYS A 112 -2.60 17.72 20.86
N HIS A 113 -1.33 17.72 20.47
CA HIS A 113 -0.71 18.80 19.72
C HIS A 113 -0.49 18.40 18.26
N ILE A 114 -1.04 19.19 17.35
CA ILE A 114 -0.90 19.01 15.89
C ILE A 114 -0.66 20.41 15.30
N PRO A 115 0.29 20.58 14.36
CA PRO A 115 0.46 21.86 13.65
C PRO A 115 -0.86 22.33 13.02
N SER A 116 -1.03 23.64 12.82
CA SER A 116 -2.28 24.19 12.26
C SER A 116 -2.08 24.75 10.86
N GLY A 117 -2.85 24.23 9.90
CA GLY A 117 -2.94 24.79 8.55
C GLY A 117 -3.68 26.13 8.46
N GLU A 118 -4.26 26.60 9.57
CA GLU A 118 -5.07 27.84 9.65
C GLU A 118 -4.26 29.04 10.16
N TRP A 119 -2.99 28.85 10.52
CA TRP A 119 -2.16 29.95 11.00
C TRP A 119 -1.96 31.01 9.91
N PRO A 120 -2.01 32.32 10.23
CA PRO A 120 -1.62 33.37 9.30
C PRO A 120 -0.19 33.14 8.80
N LYS A 121 0.02 33.25 7.49
CA LYS A 121 1.28 32.86 6.81
C LYS A 121 2.50 33.54 7.42
N GLU A 122 2.36 34.83 7.74
CA GLU A 122 3.38 35.67 8.34
C GLU A 122 3.78 35.25 9.77
N LYS A 123 2.90 34.54 10.48
CA LYS A 123 3.14 34.02 11.84
C LYS A 123 3.57 32.56 11.87
N VAL A 124 3.53 31.84 10.75
CA VAL A 124 3.86 30.40 10.71
C VAL A 124 5.25 30.12 11.31
N LYS A 125 6.26 30.96 11.03
CA LYS A 125 7.61 30.78 11.60
C LYS A 125 7.63 30.88 13.12
N GLU A 126 6.87 31.82 13.69
CA GLU A 126 6.71 31.99 15.13
C GLU A 126 6.05 30.75 15.74
N TYR A 127 4.94 30.31 15.18
CA TYR A 127 4.23 29.11 15.65
C TYR A 127 5.04 27.83 15.53
N CYS A 128 5.83 27.66 14.47
CA CYS A 128 6.78 26.55 14.35
C CYS A 128 7.81 26.57 15.50
N SER A 129 8.25 27.77 15.90
CA SER A 129 9.21 27.94 17.01
C SER A 129 8.56 27.66 18.36
N GLN A 130 7.29 28.05 18.53
CA GLN A 130 6.49 27.69 19.71
C GLN A 130 6.25 26.18 19.80
N TYR A 131 6.00 25.51 18.67
CA TYR A 131 5.80 24.06 18.63
C TYR A 131 7.06 23.30 19.08
N GLU A 132 8.25 23.73 18.64
CA GLU A 132 9.53 23.22 19.15
C GLU A 132 9.66 23.44 20.66
N GLN A 133 9.32 24.64 21.16
CA GLN A 133 9.39 24.95 22.58
C GLN A 133 8.44 24.07 23.40
N MET A 134 7.22 23.81 22.91
CA MET A 134 6.27 22.92 23.57
C MET A 134 6.82 21.49 23.72
N ILE A 135 7.55 20.99 22.71
CA ILE A 135 8.20 19.67 22.78
C ILE A 135 9.30 19.66 23.84
N GLU A 136 10.14 20.71 23.89
CA GLU A 136 11.21 20.83 24.88
C GLU A 136 10.64 20.98 26.30
N ASP A 137 9.60 21.80 26.49
CA ASP A 137 8.91 22.01 27.77
C ASP A 137 8.24 20.73 28.29
N ALA A 138 7.80 19.85 27.38
CA ALA A 138 7.28 18.52 27.72
C ALA A 138 8.40 17.51 28.12
N GLY A 139 9.68 17.89 28.01
CA GLY A 139 10.83 17.04 28.32
C GLY A 139 11.33 16.19 27.15
N GLY A 140 11.01 16.60 25.92
CA GLY A 140 11.34 15.93 24.67
C GLY A 140 10.48 14.69 24.38
N ILE A 141 10.50 14.24 23.12
CA ILE A 141 9.75 13.06 22.69
C ILE A 141 10.38 11.78 23.26
N ASP A 142 9.62 10.98 24.01
CA ASP A 142 10.07 9.69 24.53
C ASP A 142 10.10 8.62 23.42
N LEU A 143 9.09 8.61 22.55
CA LEU A 143 8.98 7.69 21.42
C LEU A 143 8.37 8.40 20.21
N GLN A 144 9.11 8.45 19.11
CA GLN A 144 8.63 8.98 17.83
C GLN A 144 8.22 7.83 16.91
N ILE A 145 6.94 7.80 16.56
CA ILE A 145 6.40 6.90 15.53
C ILE A 145 6.55 7.60 14.17
N LEU A 146 7.09 6.89 13.19
CA LEU A 146 7.28 7.38 11.82
C LEU A 146 6.68 6.41 10.81
N GLY A 147 6.15 6.96 9.71
CA GLY A 147 5.99 6.25 8.44
C GLY A 147 7.10 6.66 7.46
N ILE A 148 7.15 5.99 6.30
CA ILE A 148 8.09 6.32 5.23
C ILE A 148 7.39 6.52 3.87
N GLY A 149 7.71 7.64 3.23
CA GLY A 149 7.33 7.95 1.86
C GLY A 149 8.03 7.05 0.84
N SER A 150 7.46 6.89 -0.35
CA SER A 150 8.11 6.05 -1.39
C SER A 150 9.43 6.66 -1.92
N ASN A 151 9.68 7.95 -1.66
CA ASN A 151 10.94 8.66 -1.93
C ASN A 151 11.85 8.76 -0.68
N GLY A 152 11.45 8.16 0.45
CA GLY A 152 12.25 8.13 1.68
C GLY A 152 11.99 9.28 2.64
N HIS A 153 11.01 10.14 2.37
CA HIS A 153 10.62 11.18 3.33
C HIS A 153 10.10 10.59 4.65
N ILE A 154 10.29 11.35 5.73
CA ILE A 154 9.71 11.11 7.07
C ILE A 154 9.00 12.40 7.52
N GLY A 155 7.72 12.29 7.86
CA GLY A 155 6.82 13.45 7.83
C GLY A 155 6.80 14.09 6.43
N PHE A 156 6.78 15.42 6.32
CA PHE A 156 7.03 16.11 5.04
C PHE A 156 8.48 16.57 4.85
N ASN A 157 9.45 15.88 5.47
CA ASN A 157 10.86 16.10 5.16
C ASN A 157 11.22 15.38 3.86
N GLU A 158 10.99 16.05 2.74
CA GLU A 158 11.27 15.57 1.38
C GLU A 158 12.78 15.44 1.10
N PRO A 159 13.19 14.70 0.04
CA PRO A 159 14.57 14.66 -0.43
C PRO A 159 15.21 16.05 -0.54
N GLY A 160 16.41 16.19 0.03
CA GLY A 160 17.13 17.47 0.14
C GLY A 160 16.80 18.26 1.42
N SER A 161 15.97 17.71 2.31
CA SER A 161 15.76 18.28 3.64
C SER A 161 17.02 18.20 4.50
N SER A 162 17.44 19.34 5.05
CA SER A 162 18.65 19.40 5.86
C SER A 162 18.56 18.54 7.13
N VAL A 163 19.65 17.85 7.49
CA VAL A 163 19.78 17.13 8.78
C VAL A 163 19.57 18.05 10.01
N TYR A 164 19.85 19.35 9.87
CA TYR A 164 19.68 20.36 10.92
C TYR A 164 18.30 21.03 10.90
N SER A 165 17.40 20.57 10.05
CA SER A 165 16.08 21.18 9.91
C SER A 165 15.26 21.02 11.18
N LYS A 166 14.56 22.10 11.55
CA LYS A 166 13.55 22.14 12.61
C LYS A 166 12.14 22.23 12.01
N THR A 167 11.12 22.36 12.86
CA THR A 167 9.74 22.58 12.46
C THR A 167 9.64 23.79 11.53
N ARG A 168 9.05 23.59 10.34
CA ARG A 168 9.01 24.61 9.28
C ARG A 168 7.85 24.40 8.31
N LEU A 169 7.56 25.45 7.56
CA LEU A 169 6.73 25.38 6.36
C LEU A 169 7.57 24.82 5.20
N VAL A 170 7.07 23.80 4.52
CA VAL A 170 7.73 23.13 3.38
C VAL A 170 6.84 23.13 2.16
N THR A 171 7.46 23.05 0.99
CA THR A 171 6.77 22.77 -0.27
C THR A 171 6.72 21.27 -0.51
N LEU A 172 5.55 20.75 -0.86
CA LEU A 172 5.36 19.34 -1.14
C LEU A 172 5.82 19.00 -2.56
N GLU A 173 6.57 17.91 -2.70
CA GLU A 173 6.95 17.40 -4.01
C GLU A 173 5.73 16.90 -4.79
N ASN A 174 5.81 16.92 -6.12
CA ASN A 174 4.74 16.35 -6.96
C ASN A 174 4.56 14.85 -6.70
N SER A 175 5.63 14.11 -6.39
CA SER A 175 5.60 12.69 -6.02
C SER A 175 4.70 12.46 -4.79
N THR A 176 4.91 13.23 -3.72
CA THR A 176 4.10 13.21 -2.49
C THR A 176 2.67 13.65 -2.74
N ARG A 177 2.48 14.71 -3.56
CA ARG A 177 1.13 15.15 -3.92
C ARG A 177 0.37 14.08 -4.71
N LEU A 178 1.04 13.36 -5.62
CA LEU A 178 0.46 12.24 -6.36
C LEU A 178 0.16 11.07 -5.42
N ALA A 179 1.07 10.73 -4.51
CA ALA A 179 0.89 9.67 -3.54
C ALA A 179 -0.30 9.92 -2.60
N ASN A 180 -0.58 11.18 -2.26
CA ASN A 180 -1.69 11.55 -1.39
C ASN A 180 -2.95 11.94 -2.18
N SER A 181 -2.89 11.96 -3.52
CA SER A 181 -3.99 12.44 -4.37
C SER A 181 -5.27 11.62 -4.23
N PHE A 182 -5.19 10.35 -3.81
CA PHE A 182 -6.36 9.50 -3.55
C PHE A 182 -7.21 10.00 -2.38
N GLU A 183 -6.65 10.81 -1.48
CA GLU A 183 -7.39 11.46 -0.39
C GLU A 183 -8.11 12.73 -0.86
N PHE A 184 -7.80 13.21 -2.06
CA PHE A 184 -8.37 14.41 -2.67
C PHE A 184 -9.16 14.04 -3.94
N ALA A 185 -10.03 14.93 -4.42
CA ALA A 185 -10.81 14.64 -5.64
C ALA A 185 -9.92 14.58 -6.89
N ASN A 186 -8.82 15.34 -6.88
CA ASN A 186 -7.82 15.38 -7.94
C ASN A 186 -6.53 16.01 -7.40
N ILE A 187 -5.46 15.90 -8.18
CA ILE A 187 -4.13 16.41 -7.83
C ILE A 187 -4.09 17.93 -7.60
N SER A 188 -4.96 18.72 -8.24
CA SER A 188 -4.95 20.18 -8.10
C SER A 188 -5.51 20.65 -6.76
N GLN A 189 -6.30 19.81 -6.07
CA GLN A 189 -6.81 20.06 -4.73
C GLN A 189 -5.85 19.64 -3.62
N VAL A 190 -4.79 18.90 -3.93
CA VAL A 190 -3.75 18.56 -2.94
C VAL A 190 -2.95 19.84 -2.61
N PRO A 191 -2.90 20.27 -1.33
CA PRO A 191 -2.13 21.43 -0.92
C PRO A 191 -0.70 21.37 -1.42
N ARG A 192 -0.12 22.55 -1.69
CA ARG A 192 1.26 22.67 -2.18
C ARG A 192 2.27 22.83 -1.05
N LEU A 193 1.78 23.18 0.14
CA LEU A 193 2.60 23.43 1.32
C LEU A 193 2.10 22.55 2.47
N ALA A 194 2.98 22.32 3.43
CA ALA A 194 2.66 21.71 4.70
C ALA A 194 3.57 22.27 5.79
N ILE A 195 3.15 22.16 7.03
CA ILE A 195 4.01 22.36 8.20
C ILE A 195 4.46 20.99 8.65
N THR A 196 5.76 20.84 8.94
CA THR A 196 6.33 19.57 9.41
C THR A 196 7.40 19.83 10.45
N THR A 197 7.50 18.95 11.45
CA THR A 197 8.67 18.82 12.32
C THR A 197 9.89 18.49 11.48
N GLY A 198 11.04 19.06 11.83
CA GLY A 198 12.27 18.85 11.07
C GLY A 198 12.99 17.56 11.43
N ILE A 199 14.00 17.21 10.64
CA ILE A 199 14.82 16.02 10.87
C ILE A 199 15.57 16.12 12.20
N SER A 200 16.10 17.30 12.54
CA SER A 200 16.77 17.51 13.82
C SER A 200 15.82 17.31 15.01
N THR A 201 14.56 17.72 14.87
CA THR A 201 13.52 17.53 15.89
C THR A 201 13.22 16.04 16.09
N ILE A 202 13.06 15.29 14.99
CA ILE A 202 12.84 13.84 15.01
C ILE A 202 14.01 13.10 15.66
N MET A 203 15.25 13.47 15.29
CA MET A 203 16.47 12.84 15.79
C MET A 203 16.76 13.10 17.28
N LYS A 204 16.04 14.04 17.92
CA LYS A 204 16.12 14.28 19.37
C LYS A 204 15.24 13.33 20.20
N ALA A 205 14.35 12.57 19.57
CA ALA A 205 13.50 11.62 20.29
C ALA A 205 14.37 10.57 21.01
N LYS A 206 13.94 10.08 22.18
CA LYS A 206 14.73 9.08 22.93
C LYS A 206 14.70 7.70 22.26
N ARG A 207 13.65 7.45 21.47
CA ARG A 207 13.40 6.23 20.73
C ARG A 207 12.66 6.59 19.44
N ILE A 208 13.02 5.95 18.34
CA ILE A 208 12.32 6.09 17.05
C ILE A 208 11.84 4.73 16.58
N LEU A 209 10.56 4.65 16.21
CA LEU A 209 9.94 3.48 15.61
C LEU A 209 9.41 3.84 14.22
N LEU A 210 10.10 3.39 13.18
CA LEU A 210 9.64 3.59 11.79
C LEU A 210 8.91 2.35 11.31
N MET A 211 7.68 2.51 10.84
CA MET A 211 6.86 1.43 10.31
C MET A 211 6.74 1.54 8.78
N ALA A 212 6.79 0.40 8.09
CA ALA A 212 6.58 0.35 6.63
C ALA A 212 5.98 -0.98 6.18
N TRP A 213 4.87 -0.89 5.43
CA TRP A 213 4.11 -2.05 4.97
C TRP A 213 4.05 -2.12 3.44
N GLY A 214 4.11 -3.33 2.91
CA GLY A 214 3.84 -3.63 1.52
C GLY A 214 5.02 -3.43 0.56
N GLN A 215 4.89 -4.09 -0.59
CA GLN A 215 5.92 -4.18 -1.64
C GLN A 215 6.36 -2.81 -2.17
N SER A 216 5.45 -1.83 -2.21
CA SER A 216 5.72 -0.48 -2.71
C SER A 216 6.78 0.27 -1.89
N LYS A 217 7.06 -0.19 -0.66
CA LYS A 217 8.09 0.38 0.23
C LYS A 217 9.42 -0.35 0.17
N ALA A 218 9.51 -1.50 -0.51
CA ALA A 218 10.68 -2.37 -0.42
C ALA A 218 11.99 -1.71 -0.89
N GLN A 219 11.95 -1.03 -2.03
CA GLN A 219 13.15 -0.36 -2.58
C GLN A 219 13.65 0.76 -1.68
N VAL A 220 12.74 1.59 -1.18
CA VAL A 220 13.11 2.72 -0.32
C VAL A 220 13.57 2.26 1.06
N ILE A 221 13.00 1.18 1.59
CA ILE A 221 13.46 0.55 2.83
C ILE A 221 14.90 0.06 2.67
N LYS A 222 15.18 -0.72 1.62
CA LYS A 222 16.54 -1.15 1.31
C LYS A 222 17.52 0.02 1.25
N ALA A 223 17.16 1.07 0.49
CA ALA A 223 18.01 2.25 0.35
C ALA A 223 18.20 3.00 1.68
N SER A 224 17.20 2.98 2.57
CA SER A 224 17.25 3.64 3.88
C SER A 224 18.07 2.87 4.90
N VAL A 225 18.07 1.53 4.86
CA VAL A 225 18.72 0.71 5.91
C VAL A 225 20.05 0.09 5.48
N GLU A 226 20.28 -0.18 4.20
CA GLU A 226 21.54 -0.73 3.67
C GLU A 226 22.39 0.34 2.96
N GLY A 227 21.73 1.36 2.40
CA GLY A 227 22.37 2.44 1.63
C GLY A 227 23.23 3.36 2.48
N ASN A 228 23.89 4.32 1.81
CA ASN A 228 24.63 5.37 2.48
C ASN A 228 23.69 6.44 3.02
N ILE A 229 24.05 7.04 4.16
CA ILE A 229 23.32 8.17 4.73
C ILE A 229 23.37 9.35 3.75
N THR A 230 22.20 9.87 3.36
CA THR A 230 22.08 11.00 2.43
C THR A 230 20.78 11.77 2.66
N GLU A 231 20.82 13.10 2.49
CA GLU A 231 19.61 13.95 2.53
C GLU A 231 18.66 13.67 1.35
N SER A 232 19.15 13.02 0.28
CA SER A 232 18.29 12.55 -0.82
C SER A 232 17.35 11.40 -0.42
N ILE A 233 17.64 10.70 0.68
CA ILE A 233 16.79 9.66 1.27
C ILE A 233 16.69 9.98 2.77
N PRO A 234 15.78 10.88 3.18
CA PRO A 234 15.73 11.39 4.55
C PRO A 234 15.67 10.30 5.64
N ALA A 235 14.95 9.20 5.40
CA ALA A 235 14.90 8.05 6.31
C ALA A 235 16.28 7.38 6.54
N SER A 236 17.24 7.50 5.62
CA SER A 236 18.61 7.00 5.81
C SER A 236 19.36 7.74 6.92
N ILE A 237 18.98 8.98 7.24
CA ILE A 237 19.59 9.77 8.32
C ILE A 237 19.33 9.12 9.69
N LEU A 238 18.25 8.34 9.82
CA LEU A 238 17.91 7.61 11.04
C LEU A 238 18.98 6.58 11.41
N GLN A 239 19.83 6.15 10.48
CA GLN A 239 20.98 5.28 10.79
C GLN A 239 21.94 5.91 11.83
N ASN A 240 21.95 7.24 11.96
CA ASN A 240 22.75 7.96 12.96
C ASN A 240 22.09 8.00 14.36
N HIS A 241 20.89 7.42 14.52
CA HIS A 241 20.17 7.46 15.77
C HIS A 241 20.43 6.18 16.60
N ASP A 242 21.00 6.35 17.78
CA ASP A 242 21.44 5.24 18.65
C ASP A 242 20.31 4.26 19.04
N ASN A 243 19.06 4.74 19.04
CA ASN A 243 17.90 3.98 19.46
C ASN A 243 16.75 4.05 18.44
N CYS A 244 16.98 3.56 17.22
CA CYS A 244 15.97 3.47 16.18
C CYS A 244 15.66 2.01 15.80
N LEU A 245 14.41 1.72 15.46
CA LEU A 245 13.97 0.42 14.96
C LEU A 245 13.02 0.59 13.77
N PHE A 246 13.31 -0.16 12.72
CA PHE A 246 12.43 -0.31 11.57
C PHE A 246 11.55 -1.55 11.77
N VAL A 247 10.23 -1.38 11.72
CA VAL A 247 9.22 -2.43 11.82
C VAL A 247 8.62 -2.64 10.44
N LEU A 248 8.86 -3.82 9.87
CA LEU A 248 8.57 -4.12 8.47
C LEU A 248 7.68 -5.36 8.37
N ASP A 249 6.86 -5.44 7.33
CA ASP A 249 6.29 -6.71 6.89
C ASP A 249 7.24 -7.39 5.88
N GLU A 250 7.01 -8.67 5.57
CA GLU A 250 7.83 -9.42 4.61
C GLU A 250 7.89 -8.76 3.23
N LEU A 251 6.79 -8.12 2.81
CA LEU A 251 6.72 -7.43 1.52
C LEU A 251 7.58 -6.16 1.49
N ALA A 252 7.58 -5.35 2.54
CA ALA A 252 8.47 -4.18 2.66
C ALA A 252 9.94 -4.59 2.87
N ALA A 253 10.20 -5.79 3.38
CA ALA A 253 11.55 -6.33 3.53
C ALA A 253 12.07 -7.08 2.30
N SER A 254 11.23 -7.30 1.26
CA SER A 254 11.54 -8.24 0.18
C SER A 254 12.79 -7.90 -0.64
N GLU A 255 13.18 -6.62 -0.66
CA GLU A 255 14.34 -6.12 -1.40
C GLU A 255 15.61 -6.02 -0.55
N LEU A 256 15.51 -6.25 0.76
CA LEU A 256 16.68 -6.35 1.63
C LEU A 256 17.56 -7.52 1.16
N THR A 257 18.86 -7.33 1.27
CA THR A 257 19.88 -8.23 0.71
C THR A 257 19.72 -9.65 1.25
N ARG A 258 19.44 -9.84 2.55
CA ARG A 258 19.17 -11.18 3.14
C ARG A 258 17.94 -11.91 2.57
N PHE A 259 16.99 -11.22 1.94
CA PHE A 259 15.83 -11.86 1.26
C PHE A 259 16.03 -11.97 -0.24
N LYS A 260 16.49 -10.88 -0.86
CA LYS A 260 16.65 -10.77 -2.31
C LYS A 260 17.83 -11.60 -2.82
N SER A 261 18.93 -11.55 -2.09
CA SER A 261 20.24 -12.11 -2.44
C SER A 261 20.95 -12.70 -1.20
N PRO A 262 20.36 -13.71 -0.52
CA PRO A 262 20.87 -14.26 0.74
C PRO A 262 22.30 -14.83 0.64
N TRP A 263 22.74 -15.22 -0.55
CA TRP A 263 24.11 -15.67 -0.80
C TRP A 263 25.17 -14.57 -0.56
N LEU A 264 24.76 -13.31 -0.43
CA LEU A 264 25.66 -12.22 -0.06
C LEU A 264 25.82 -12.06 1.45
N THR A 265 24.88 -12.59 2.25
CA THR A 265 24.83 -12.36 3.70
C THR A 265 25.49 -13.46 4.51
N GLY A 266 25.57 -14.68 3.99
CA GLY A 266 26.17 -15.83 4.67
C GLY A 266 25.84 -17.15 3.96
N ASP A 267 26.03 -18.26 4.66
CA ASP A 267 25.78 -19.61 4.13
C ASP A 267 24.31 -19.76 3.72
N CYS A 268 24.08 -20.31 2.52
CA CYS A 268 22.73 -20.57 2.03
C CYS A 268 22.63 -21.93 1.36
N GLU A 269 21.48 -22.59 1.51
CA GLU A 269 21.22 -23.85 0.83
C GLU A 269 20.82 -23.58 -0.64
N TRP A 270 21.64 -24.05 -1.57
CA TRP A 270 21.43 -23.90 -3.02
C TRP A 270 20.30 -24.80 -3.56
N THR A 271 19.07 -24.42 -3.27
CA THR A 271 17.86 -25.03 -3.86
C THR A 271 17.70 -24.63 -5.34
N PRO A 272 16.99 -25.41 -6.18
CA PRO A 272 16.73 -25.05 -7.57
C PRO A 272 16.11 -23.65 -7.75
N LYS A 273 15.21 -23.26 -6.83
CA LYS A 273 14.59 -21.93 -6.82
C LYS A 273 15.62 -20.83 -6.53
N LEU A 274 16.54 -21.07 -5.60
CA LEU A 274 17.57 -20.10 -5.23
C LEU A 274 18.61 -19.93 -6.35
N ILE A 275 19.08 -21.04 -6.93
CA ILE A 275 20.01 -21.04 -8.07
C ILE A 275 19.41 -20.24 -9.23
N ARG A 276 18.17 -20.57 -9.64
CA ARG A 276 17.48 -19.85 -10.70
C ARG A 276 17.39 -18.35 -10.41
N ARG A 277 17.05 -17.97 -9.18
CA ARG A 277 16.95 -16.56 -8.77
C ARG A 277 18.32 -15.86 -8.84
N ALA A 278 19.37 -16.48 -8.31
CA ALA A 278 20.72 -15.93 -8.28
C ALA A 278 21.24 -15.64 -9.68
N VAL A 279 21.20 -16.65 -10.55
CA VAL A 279 21.71 -16.56 -11.92
C VAL A 279 20.94 -15.55 -12.76
N ILE A 280 19.60 -15.53 -12.66
CA ILE A 280 18.77 -14.53 -13.36
C ILE A 280 19.07 -13.12 -12.86
N ASN A 281 19.19 -12.92 -11.54
CA ASN A 281 19.51 -11.61 -10.98
C ASN A 281 20.88 -11.12 -11.46
N THR A 282 21.88 -11.99 -11.51
CA THR A 282 23.22 -11.67 -12.04
C THR A 282 23.17 -11.32 -13.52
N ALA A 283 22.45 -12.12 -14.33
CA ALA A 283 22.23 -11.85 -15.76
C ALA A 283 21.60 -10.48 -16.00
N ILE A 284 20.54 -10.14 -15.26
CA ILE A 284 19.87 -8.84 -15.35
C ILE A 284 20.80 -7.71 -14.90
N LYS A 285 21.50 -7.87 -13.78
CA LYS A 285 22.43 -6.86 -13.23
C LYS A 285 23.55 -6.53 -14.22
N LEU A 286 24.09 -7.53 -14.90
CA LEU A 286 25.18 -7.38 -15.86
C LEU A 286 24.69 -7.07 -17.28
N ASN A 287 23.37 -7.08 -17.52
CA ASN A 287 22.75 -6.97 -18.83
C ASN A 287 23.34 -7.99 -19.84
N LYS A 288 23.47 -9.25 -19.40
CA LYS A 288 23.98 -10.39 -20.20
C LYS A 288 22.92 -11.49 -20.32
N PRO A 289 22.86 -12.24 -21.43
CA PRO A 289 22.10 -13.48 -21.48
C PRO A 289 22.59 -14.49 -20.44
N VAL A 290 21.69 -15.31 -19.87
CA VAL A 290 22.04 -16.34 -18.88
C VAL A 290 23.16 -17.26 -19.38
N LEU A 291 23.08 -17.70 -20.63
CA LEU A 291 24.07 -18.59 -21.26
C LEU A 291 25.45 -17.95 -21.48
N SER A 292 25.57 -16.63 -21.29
CA SER A 292 26.81 -15.87 -21.50
C SER A 292 27.50 -15.46 -20.19
N LEU A 293 26.99 -15.89 -19.03
CA LEU A 293 27.64 -15.65 -17.75
C LEU A 293 28.88 -16.55 -17.60
N THR A 294 29.95 -15.99 -17.07
CA THR A 294 31.24 -16.67 -16.86
C THR A 294 31.50 -16.92 -15.38
N ASP A 295 32.49 -17.75 -15.04
CA ASP A 295 32.91 -17.96 -13.65
C ASP A 295 33.33 -16.64 -12.96
N SER A 296 33.94 -15.71 -13.69
CA SER A 296 34.26 -14.37 -13.16
C SER A 296 32.99 -13.62 -12.78
N ASP A 297 31.94 -13.66 -13.63
CA ASP A 297 30.68 -13.00 -13.34
C ASP A 297 30.01 -13.56 -12.06
N TYR A 298 30.15 -14.87 -11.80
CA TYR A 298 29.65 -15.50 -10.58
C TYR A 298 30.46 -15.03 -9.36
N ASN A 299 31.79 -15.09 -9.42
CA ASN A 299 32.66 -14.69 -8.31
C ASN A 299 32.50 -13.21 -7.95
N ASP A 300 32.47 -12.32 -8.94
CA ASP A 300 32.33 -10.86 -8.76
C ASP A 300 30.95 -10.47 -8.17
N ASN A 301 29.99 -11.39 -8.16
CA ASN A 301 28.64 -11.19 -7.62
C ASN A 301 28.31 -12.09 -6.43
N GLY A 302 29.32 -12.67 -5.77
CA GLY A 302 29.16 -13.45 -4.54
C GLY A 302 28.49 -14.81 -4.75
N LEU A 303 28.62 -15.40 -5.94
CA LEU A 303 28.14 -16.75 -6.26
C LEU A 303 29.27 -17.78 -6.29
N GLY A 304 30.42 -17.48 -5.65
CA GLY A 304 31.56 -18.40 -5.61
C GLY A 304 31.21 -19.75 -4.97
N ASP A 305 30.46 -19.74 -3.88
CA ASP A 305 30.04 -20.99 -3.20
C ASP A 305 29.15 -21.86 -4.08
N LEU A 306 28.33 -21.24 -4.94
CA LEU A 306 27.52 -21.97 -5.92
C LEU A 306 28.40 -22.71 -6.94
N LEU A 307 29.50 -22.09 -7.39
CA LEU A 307 30.45 -22.74 -8.29
C LEU A 307 31.14 -23.92 -7.60
N VAL A 308 31.51 -23.75 -6.33
CA VAL A 308 32.14 -24.82 -5.54
C VAL A 308 31.21 -26.02 -5.36
N GLU A 309 29.92 -25.79 -5.10
CA GLU A 309 28.95 -26.86 -4.86
C GLU A 309 28.38 -27.51 -6.12
N LYS A 310 28.15 -26.74 -7.19
CA LYS A 310 27.40 -27.19 -8.38
C LYS A 310 28.26 -27.32 -9.64
N GLY A 311 29.49 -26.82 -9.63
CA GLY A 311 30.42 -26.90 -10.76
C GLY A 311 30.55 -25.58 -11.54
N GLU A 312 31.01 -25.68 -12.78
CA GLU A 312 31.31 -24.50 -13.61
C GLU A 312 30.05 -23.72 -14.01
N ALA A 313 30.21 -22.41 -14.27
CA ALA A 313 29.10 -21.54 -14.65
C ALA A 313 28.35 -22.04 -15.89
N TYR A 314 29.03 -22.70 -16.83
CA TYR A 314 28.39 -23.22 -18.04
C TYR A 314 27.25 -24.20 -17.75
N GLU A 315 27.49 -25.19 -16.87
CA GLU A 315 26.50 -26.21 -16.52
C GLU A 315 25.33 -25.60 -15.75
N ILE A 316 25.63 -24.69 -14.82
CA ILE A 316 24.61 -23.97 -14.04
C ILE A 316 23.74 -23.09 -14.95
N ASN A 317 24.37 -22.36 -15.88
CA ASN A 317 23.66 -21.52 -16.85
C ASN A 317 22.72 -22.36 -17.71
N LEU A 318 23.17 -23.54 -18.16
CA LEU A 318 22.35 -24.45 -18.97
C LEU A 318 21.16 -24.99 -18.17
N GLN A 319 21.37 -25.36 -16.91
CA GLN A 319 20.31 -25.76 -15.99
C GLN A 319 19.26 -24.67 -15.82
N VAL A 320 19.69 -23.43 -15.53
CA VAL A 320 18.78 -22.29 -15.34
C VAL A 320 18.07 -21.93 -16.65
N PHE A 321 18.75 -22.02 -17.79
CA PHE A 321 18.13 -21.83 -19.10
C PHE A 321 17.00 -22.83 -19.35
N TYR A 322 17.18 -24.11 -19.03
CA TYR A 322 16.10 -25.10 -19.14
C TYR A 322 14.94 -24.80 -18.18
N MET A 323 15.22 -24.40 -16.93
CA MET A 323 14.18 -23.98 -16.00
C MET A 323 13.35 -22.79 -16.49
N LEU A 324 13.96 -21.87 -17.25
CA LEU A 324 13.28 -20.73 -17.87
C LEU A 324 12.49 -21.13 -19.11
N ARG A 325 13.09 -21.92 -20.01
CA ARG A 325 12.41 -22.42 -21.21
C ARG A 325 11.16 -23.22 -20.83
N ASP A 326 11.28 -24.09 -19.83
CA ASP A 326 10.23 -25.02 -19.45
C ASP A 326 9.08 -24.35 -18.66
N SER A 327 9.29 -23.13 -18.17
CA SER A 327 8.21 -22.32 -17.57
C SER A 327 7.38 -21.53 -18.59
N ILE A 328 7.89 -21.36 -19.82
CA ILE A 328 7.20 -20.62 -20.87
C ILE A 328 6.28 -21.56 -21.63
N THR A 329 4.99 -21.21 -21.68
CA THR A 329 4.00 -22.01 -22.40
C THR A 329 2.96 -21.17 -23.11
N GLY A 330 2.59 -21.64 -24.31
CA GLY A 330 1.41 -21.17 -25.01
C GLY A 330 0.11 -21.86 -24.56
N TRP A 331 0.19 -22.83 -23.63
CA TRP A 331 -0.93 -23.65 -23.16
C TRP A 331 -1.16 -23.42 -21.66
N PRO A 332 -1.80 -22.30 -21.27
CA PRO A 332 -2.05 -21.99 -19.86
C PRO A 332 -2.92 -23.02 -19.15
N GLY A 333 -3.78 -23.74 -19.88
CA GLY A 333 -4.56 -24.86 -19.36
C GLY A 333 -3.88 -26.23 -19.49
N GLY A 334 -2.58 -26.28 -19.81
CA GLY A 334 -1.84 -27.51 -20.04
C GLY A 334 -2.10 -28.10 -21.43
N ARG A 335 -1.03 -28.44 -22.16
CA ARG A 335 -1.17 -28.98 -23.52
C ARG A 335 -1.70 -30.43 -23.49
N PRO A 336 -2.75 -30.78 -24.22
CA PRO A 336 -3.26 -32.16 -24.26
C PRO A 336 -2.22 -33.15 -24.77
N ASN A 337 -2.21 -34.37 -24.22
CA ASN A 337 -1.38 -35.49 -24.66
C ASN A 337 0.15 -35.24 -24.68
N SER A 338 0.63 -34.22 -23.97
CA SER A 338 2.06 -34.05 -23.68
C SER A 338 2.30 -34.33 -22.20
N ASP A 339 3.31 -35.13 -21.86
CA ASP A 339 3.78 -35.21 -20.48
C ASP A 339 5.07 -34.41 -20.38
N ILE A 340 4.98 -33.23 -19.78
CA ILE A 340 6.13 -32.32 -19.60
C ILE A 340 6.23 -32.11 -18.08
N PRO A 341 7.03 -32.92 -17.37
CA PRO A 341 7.03 -32.95 -15.90
C PRO A 341 7.32 -31.60 -15.23
N GLN A 342 8.03 -30.69 -15.92
CA GLN A 342 8.41 -29.36 -15.40
C GLN A 342 7.48 -28.23 -15.85
N HIS A 343 6.43 -28.55 -16.61
CA HIS A 343 5.49 -27.55 -17.10
C HIS A 343 4.59 -27.02 -15.97
N PRO A 344 4.20 -25.73 -15.97
CA PRO A 344 3.45 -25.14 -14.85
C PRO A 344 2.10 -25.78 -14.58
N GLU A 345 1.39 -26.19 -15.64
CA GLU A 345 0.07 -26.83 -15.55
C GLU A 345 0.08 -28.20 -16.21
N ARG A 346 -0.58 -29.15 -15.54
CA ARG A 346 -0.74 -30.56 -15.95
C ARG A 346 -1.65 -30.73 -17.17
N SER A 347 -1.33 -31.68 -18.02
CA SER A 347 -2.10 -31.96 -19.25
C SER A 347 -3.43 -32.66 -19.05
N LYS A 348 -3.64 -33.36 -17.93
CA LYS A 348 -4.91 -34.02 -17.58
C LYS A 348 -5.49 -33.43 -16.30
N PRO A 349 -6.82 -33.29 -16.18
CA PRO A 349 -7.85 -33.57 -17.19
C PRO A 349 -7.85 -32.54 -18.34
N PHE A 350 -8.49 -32.88 -19.47
CA PHE A 350 -8.76 -31.99 -20.60
C PHE A 350 -10.14 -32.32 -21.22
N PRO A 351 -11.02 -31.34 -21.50
CA PRO A 351 -10.88 -29.92 -21.15
C PRO A 351 -10.89 -29.71 -19.63
N LYS A 352 -10.46 -28.53 -19.19
CA LYS A 352 -10.48 -28.13 -17.76
C LYS A 352 -11.59 -27.14 -17.52
N ARG A 353 -12.11 -27.14 -16.30
CA ARG A 353 -12.90 -26.03 -15.77
C ARG A 353 -11.98 -25.04 -15.09
N VAL A 354 -12.04 -23.78 -15.51
CA VAL A 354 -11.16 -22.71 -15.05
C VAL A 354 -12.01 -21.56 -14.52
N VAL A 355 -11.66 -21.05 -13.34
CA VAL A 355 -12.29 -19.86 -12.76
C VAL A 355 -11.26 -18.74 -12.72
N ILE A 356 -11.58 -17.63 -13.37
CA ILE A 356 -10.79 -16.39 -13.32
C ILE A 356 -11.42 -15.48 -12.28
N PHE A 357 -10.66 -15.12 -11.25
CA PHE A 357 -11.08 -14.11 -10.28
C PHE A 357 -10.69 -12.73 -10.80
N SER A 358 -11.70 -11.87 -10.95
CA SER A 358 -11.58 -10.51 -11.45
C SER A 358 -11.95 -9.56 -10.31
N PRO A 359 -10.97 -9.02 -9.56
CA PRO A 359 -11.25 -8.15 -8.42
C PRO A 359 -12.08 -6.93 -8.80
N HIS A 360 -11.71 -6.24 -9.88
CA HIS A 360 -12.51 -5.23 -10.57
C HIS A 360 -13.01 -5.76 -11.92
N PRO A 361 -14.23 -5.40 -12.40
CA PRO A 361 -14.79 -5.85 -13.68
C PRO A 361 -13.96 -5.68 -14.96
N ASP A 362 -12.85 -4.95 -14.90
CA ASP A 362 -11.95 -4.70 -16.04
C ASP A 362 -10.59 -5.43 -15.89
N ASP A 363 -10.34 -6.08 -14.74
CA ASP A 363 -9.03 -6.68 -14.44
C ASP A 363 -8.78 -7.99 -15.21
N ASP A 364 -9.85 -8.72 -15.54
CA ASP A 364 -9.79 -9.96 -16.33
C ASP A 364 -9.19 -9.71 -17.71
N ILE A 365 -9.53 -8.58 -18.34
CA ILE A 365 -9.04 -8.21 -19.65
C ILE A 365 -7.73 -7.41 -19.59
N ILE A 366 -7.61 -6.42 -18.69
CA ILE A 366 -6.43 -5.56 -18.60
C ILE A 366 -5.21 -6.35 -18.13
N SER A 367 -5.39 -7.27 -17.18
CA SER A 367 -4.27 -7.96 -16.54
C SER A 367 -3.94 -9.30 -17.19
N MET A 368 -4.94 -9.99 -17.76
CA MET A 368 -4.73 -11.35 -18.28
C MET A 368 -5.50 -11.69 -19.56
N GLY A 369 -5.93 -10.69 -20.34
CA GLY A 369 -6.75 -10.89 -21.54
C GLY A 369 -6.21 -11.92 -22.54
N GLY A 370 -4.88 -11.94 -22.76
CA GLY A 370 -4.24 -12.93 -23.63
C GLY A 370 -4.36 -14.37 -23.11
N THR A 371 -4.15 -14.57 -21.81
CA THR A 371 -4.34 -15.87 -21.14
C THR A 371 -5.81 -16.27 -21.14
N PHE A 372 -6.70 -15.32 -20.87
CA PHE A 372 -8.15 -15.52 -20.87
C PHE A 372 -8.65 -16.02 -22.23
N GLN A 373 -8.29 -15.34 -23.32
CA GLN A 373 -8.62 -15.77 -24.68
C GLN A 373 -8.04 -17.15 -24.99
N ARG A 374 -6.77 -17.39 -24.66
CA ARG A 374 -6.11 -18.68 -24.94
C ARG A 374 -6.77 -19.86 -24.26
N LEU A 375 -7.22 -19.69 -23.01
CA LEU A 375 -7.96 -20.74 -22.31
C LEU A 375 -9.26 -21.10 -23.05
N HIS A 376 -10.00 -20.10 -23.54
CA HIS A 376 -11.19 -20.33 -24.34
C HIS A 376 -10.86 -20.99 -25.69
N ASP A 377 -9.92 -20.43 -26.46
CA ASP A 377 -9.51 -20.93 -27.77
C ASP A 377 -9.01 -22.39 -27.72
N GLN A 378 -8.43 -22.80 -26.59
CA GLN A 378 -7.94 -24.16 -26.33
C GLN A 378 -9.06 -25.12 -25.89
N GLY A 379 -10.31 -24.67 -25.83
CA GLY A 379 -11.47 -25.50 -25.54
C GLY A 379 -11.73 -25.74 -24.04
N HIS A 380 -11.13 -24.96 -23.14
CA HIS A 380 -11.43 -25.06 -21.71
C HIS A 380 -12.79 -24.42 -21.38
N GLU A 381 -13.43 -24.94 -20.32
CA GLU A 381 -14.63 -24.34 -19.76
C GLU A 381 -14.23 -23.21 -18.80
N VAL A 382 -14.26 -21.97 -19.30
CA VAL A 382 -13.83 -20.79 -18.55
C VAL A 382 -15.02 -20.06 -17.94
N HIS A 383 -14.88 -19.71 -16.66
CA HIS A 383 -15.79 -18.84 -15.92
C HIS A 383 -15.04 -17.63 -15.39
N VAL A 384 -15.72 -16.49 -15.27
CA VAL A 384 -15.18 -15.29 -14.64
C VAL A 384 -16.01 -14.94 -13.42
N ALA A 385 -15.35 -14.69 -12.30
CA ALA A 385 -15.95 -14.29 -11.03
C ALA A 385 -15.53 -12.86 -10.69
N TYR A 386 -16.46 -11.93 -10.88
CA TYR A 386 -16.31 -10.50 -10.62
C TYR A 386 -16.62 -10.20 -9.14
N GLN A 387 -15.62 -9.70 -8.41
CA GLN A 387 -15.71 -9.57 -6.95
C GLN A 387 -16.42 -8.29 -6.50
N THR A 388 -16.22 -7.16 -7.19
CA THR A 388 -16.92 -5.88 -6.94
C THR A 388 -17.86 -5.51 -8.08
N SER A 389 -18.88 -4.68 -7.81
CA SER A 389 -19.76 -4.12 -8.85
C SER A 389 -19.06 -3.09 -9.76
N GLY A 390 -17.94 -2.51 -9.33
CA GLY A 390 -17.24 -1.45 -10.06
C GLY A 390 -18.00 -0.12 -10.10
N ASN A 391 -19.06 0.03 -9.29
CA ASN A 391 -19.96 1.18 -9.34
C ASN A 391 -19.26 2.53 -9.09
N ILE A 392 -18.19 2.56 -8.30
CA ILE A 392 -17.43 3.78 -8.00
C ILE A 392 -16.60 4.30 -9.19
N ALA A 393 -16.29 3.45 -10.17
CA ALA A 393 -15.45 3.81 -11.31
C ALA A 393 -16.22 4.43 -12.48
N VAL A 394 -17.57 4.38 -12.44
CA VAL A 394 -18.42 4.93 -13.50
C VAL A 394 -18.71 6.41 -13.24
N THR A 395 -18.45 7.23 -14.26
CA THR A 395 -18.69 8.68 -14.18
C THR A 395 -20.18 9.02 -14.30
N ASP A 396 -20.58 10.15 -13.71
CA ASP A 396 -21.97 10.63 -13.73
C ASP A 396 -22.43 10.95 -15.18
N GLU A 397 -21.51 11.41 -16.03
CA GLU A 397 -21.75 11.61 -17.47
C GLU A 397 -22.14 10.30 -18.16
N PHE A 398 -21.44 9.21 -17.85
CA PHE A 398 -21.70 7.91 -18.46
C PHE A 398 -23.09 7.39 -18.06
N VAL A 399 -23.48 7.56 -16.79
CA VAL A 399 -24.83 7.24 -16.31
C VAL A 399 -25.89 8.01 -17.10
N THR A 400 -25.69 9.32 -17.28
CA THR A 400 -26.63 10.18 -18.00
C THR A 400 -26.85 9.69 -19.43
N ARG A 401 -25.77 9.34 -20.14
CA ARG A 401 -25.86 8.80 -21.51
C ARG A 401 -26.65 7.49 -21.60
N PHE A 402 -26.47 6.58 -20.64
CA PHE A 402 -27.21 5.31 -20.62
C PHE A 402 -28.68 5.49 -20.25
N LEU A 403 -29.01 6.43 -19.35
CA LEU A 403 -30.40 6.76 -19.03
C LEU A 403 -31.11 7.42 -20.22
N ASP A 404 -30.43 8.29 -20.95
CA ASP A 404 -30.96 8.90 -22.18
C ASP A 404 -31.22 7.85 -23.26
N PHE A 405 -30.31 6.88 -23.41
CA PHE A 405 -30.52 5.74 -24.29
C PHE A 405 -31.74 4.91 -23.87
N ALA A 406 -31.92 4.62 -22.57
CA ALA A 406 -33.05 3.84 -22.07
C ALA A 406 -34.39 4.54 -22.36
N VAL A 407 -34.49 5.85 -22.08
CA VAL A 407 -35.69 6.65 -22.37
C VAL A 407 -35.96 6.67 -23.88
N GLY A 408 -34.95 6.96 -24.70
CA GLY A 408 -35.09 7.01 -26.15
C GLY A 408 -35.46 5.66 -26.77
N PHE A 409 -34.93 4.56 -26.22
CA PHE A 409 -35.28 3.19 -26.64
C PHE A 409 -36.76 2.90 -26.35
N GLU A 410 -37.25 3.19 -25.15
CA GLU A 410 -38.65 2.97 -24.79
C GLU A 410 -39.60 3.81 -25.66
N GLU A 411 -39.28 5.09 -25.88
CA GLU A 411 -40.05 5.97 -26.78
C GLU A 411 -40.11 5.44 -28.21
N MET A 412 -38.98 4.96 -28.74
CA MET A 412 -38.88 4.45 -30.10
C MET A 412 -39.74 3.21 -30.33
N PHE A 413 -39.91 2.36 -29.31
CA PHE A 413 -40.72 1.14 -29.39
C PHE A 413 -42.14 1.29 -28.82
N GLY A 414 -42.55 2.51 -28.44
CA GLY A 414 -43.89 2.76 -27.88
C GLY A 414 -44.13 2.10 -26.52
N ILE A 415 -43.05 1.86 -25.76
CA ILE A 415 -43.09 1.35 -24.39
C ILE A 415 -43.34 2.53 -23.43
N ASP A 416 -44.07 2.31 -22.33
CA ASP A 416 -44.30 3.34 -21.31
C ASP A 416 -42.98 3.81 -20.68
N SER A 417 -42.54 5.02 -21.08
CA SER A 417 -41.29 5.63 -20.65
C SER A 417 -41.44 6.55 -19.43
N ALA A 418 -42.62 6.62 -18.81
CA ALA A 418 -42.85 7.51 -17.66
C ALA A 418 -41.89 7.24 -16.50
N LYS A 419 -41.60 5.96 -16.22
CA LYS A 419 -40.68 5.55 -15.14
C LYS A 419 -39.22 5.83 -15.49
N ALA A 420 -38.75 5.47 -16.67
CA ALA A 420 -37.36 5.74 -17.08
C ALA A 420 -37.09 7.24 -17.17
N ARG A 421 -38.05 8.03 -17.66
CA ARG A 421 -37.96 9.49 -17.70
C ARG A 421 -37.87 10.09 -16.30
N LYS A 422 -38.66 9.58 -15.35
CA LYS A 422 -38.56 10.00 -13.95
C LYS A 422 -37.18 9.70 -13.38
N ILE A 423 -36.68 8.47 -13.53
CA ILE A 423 -35.35 8.07 -13.03
C ILE A 423 -34.24 8.93 -13.67
N SER A 424 -34.34 9.23 -14.98
CA SER A 424 -33.39 10.11 -15.68
C SER A 424 -33.42 11.55 -15.14
N ASN A 425 -34.60 12.11 -14.92
CA ASN A 425 -34.74 13.45 -14.36
C ASN A 425 -34.23 13.52 -12.91
N ASP A 426 -34.62 12.56 -12.06
CA ASP A 426 -34.17 12.48 -10.66
C ASP A 426 -32.63 12.37 -10.59
N ALA A 427 -32.02 11.58 -11.48
CA ALA A 427 -30.57 11.44 -11.57
C ALA A 427 -29.89 12.76 -12.01
N ARG A 428 -30.45 13.46 -13.01
CA ARG A 428 -29.92 14.75 -13.48
C ARG A 428 -30.02 15.83 -12.41
N GLU A 429 -31.15 15.92 -11.70
CA GLU A 429 -31.32 16.84 -10.57
C GLU A 429 -30.33 16.53 -9.45
N TYR A 430 -30.17 15.24 -9.13
CA TYR A 430 -29.17 14.80 -8.16
C TYR A 430 -27.76 15.22 -8.58
N PHE A 431 -27.32 14.95 -9.81
CA PHE A 431 -25.99 15.32 -10.29
C PHE A 431 -25.76 16.83 -10.34
N ALA A 432 -26.79 17.63 -10.62
CA ALA A 432 -26.70 19.09 -10.60
C ALA A 432 -26.51 19.67 -9.20
N GLN A 433 -27.06 19.03 -8.17
CA GLN A 433 -26.98 19.46 -6.77
C GLN A 433 -25.88 18.75 -5.97
N LYS A 434 -25.32 17.67 -6.52
CA LYS A 434 -24.33 16.81 -5.87
C LYS A 434 -23.10 17.62 -5.50
N LYS A 435 -22.81 17.68 -4.20
CA LYS A 435 -21.57 18.29 -3.70
C LYS A 435 -20.38 17.43 -4.14
N VAL A 436 -19.24 18.08 -4.36
CA VAL A 436 -17.97 17.39 -4.58
C VAL A 436 -17.73 16.42 -3.42
N ARG A 437 -17.69 15.11 -3.73
CA ARG A 437 -17.50 13.98 -2.80
C ARG A 437 -18.72 13.55 -1.96
N GLN A 438 -19.94 13.96 -2.34
CA GLN A 438 -21.15 13.33 -1.82
C GLN A 438 -21.26 11.89 -2.37
N LEU A 439 -21.56 10.93 -1.48
CA LEU A 439 -21.81 9.54 -1.87
C LEU A 439 -23.03 9.46 -2.78
N ASP A 440 -22.89 8.65 -3.84
CA ASP A 440 -23.99 8.32 -4.72
C ASP A 440 -25.11 7.59 -3.97
N THR A 441 -26.35 7.88 -4.34
CA THR A 441 -27.50 7.16 -3.78
C THR A 441 -27.41 5.67 -4.14
N PRO A 442 -28.04 4.77 -3.35
CA PRO A 442 -28.11 3.35 -3.69
C PRO A 442 -28.61 3.08 -5.11
N GLU A 443 -29.55 3.88 -5.61
CA GLU A 443 -30.11 3.79 -6.96
C GLU A 443 -29.06 4.13 -8.02
N ILE A 444 -28.34 5.26 -7.88
CA ILE A 444 -27.28 5.65 -8.81
C ILE A 444 -26.14 4.62 -8.81
N ARG A 445 -25.73 4.11 -7.64
CA ARG A 445 -24.72 3.05 -7.54
C ARG A 445 -25.17 1.76 -8.23
N SER A 446 -26.45 1.42 -8.13
CA SER A 446 -27.01 0.25 -8.82
C SER A 446 -26.98 0.42 -10.34
N ILE A 447 -27.29 1.61 -10.85
CA ILE A 447 -27.21 1.92 -12.29
C ILE A 447 -25.74 1.85 -12.76
N LYS A 448 -24.82 2.45 -12.02
CA LYS A 448 -23.38 2.38 -12.32
C LYS A 448 -22.85 0.94 -12.33
N GLY A 449 -23.22 0.13 -11.33
CA GLY A 449 -22.87 -1.28 -11.30
C GLY A 449 -23.47 -2.09 -12.46
N LEU A 450 -24.70 -1.77 -12.88
CA LEU A 450 -25.33 -2.39 -14.04
C LEU A 450 -24.55 -2.09 -15.33
N ILE A 451 -24.07 -0.86 -15.50
CA ILE A 451 -23.27 -0.48 -16.67
C ILE A 451 -21.97 -1.31 -16.73
N ARG A 452 -21.22 -1.40 -15.63
CA ARG A 452 -20.00 -2.24 -15.55
C ARG A 452 -20.29 -3.71 -15.80
N ARG A 453 -21.40 -4.23 -15.27
CA ARG A 453 -21.86 -5.60 -15.53
C ARG A 453 -22.09 -5.86 -17.02
N CYS A 454 -22.70 -4.90 -17.72
CA CYS A 454 -22.93 -5.01 -19.17
C CYS A 454 -21.62 -5.01 -19.96
N GLU A 455 -20.65 -4.18 -19.58
CA GLU A 455 -19.31 -4.13 -20.20
C GLU A 455 -18.55 -5.44 -19.97
N ALA A 456 -18.51 -5.94 -18.73
CA ALA A 456 -17.86 -7.21 -18.37
C ALA A 456 -18.47 -8.41 -19.14
N LYS A 457 -19.80 -8.44 -19.27
CA LYS A 457 -20.48 -9.45 -20.11
C LYS A 457 -20.15 -9.30 -21.59
N ALA A 458 -20.01 -8.08 -22.10
CA ALA A 458 -19.62 -7.86 -23.49
C ALA A 458 -18.20 -8.39 -23.74
N THR A 459 -17.27 -8.23 -22.78
CA THR A 459 -15.94 -8.84 -22.81
C THR A 459 -16.01 -10.36 -22.85
N CYS A 460 -16.80 -10.99 -21.98
CA CYS A 460 -17.00 -12.45 -22.01
C CYS A 460 -17.52 -12.92 -23.39
N ARG A 461 -18.52 -12.22 -23.94
CA ARG A 461 -19.06 -12.51 -25.27
C ARG A 461 -18.04 -12.35 -26.38
N TYR A 462 -17.19 -11.32 -26.30
CA TYR A 462 -16.08 -11.11 -27.25
C TYR A 462 -15.10 -12.28 -27.23
N VAL A 463 -14.77 -12.79 -26.03
CA VAL A 463 -13.89 -13.96 -25.87
C VAL A 463 -14.54 -15.24 -26.41
N GLY A 464 -15.87 -15.32 -26.40
CA GLY A 464 -16.64 -16.51 -26.83
C GLY A 464 -17.32 -17.26 -25.68
N ILE A 465 -17.41 -16.63 -24.51
CA ILE A 465 -17.99 -17.20 -23.30
C ILE A 465 -19.43 -16.69 -23.12
N GLY A 466 -20.33 -17.61 -22.76
CA GLY A 466 -21.73 -17.31 -22.50
C GLY A 466 -21.95 -16.50 -21.22
N ASP A 467 -23.02 -15.72 -21.21
CA ASP A 467 -23.44 -14.88 -20.09
C ASP A 467 -23.64 -15.67 -18.78
N GLU A 468 -23.97 -16.96 -18.85
CA GLU A 468 -24.12 -17.88 -17.71
C GLU A 468 -22.81 -18.22 -16.99
N ARG A 469 -21.67 -17.86 -17.59
CA ARG A 469 -20.33 -18.09 -17.03
C ARG A 469 -19.67 -16.82 -16.49
N ALA A 470 -20.39 -15.70 -16.54
CA ALA A 470 -20.01 -14.44 -15.91
C ALA A 470 -20.74 -14.30 -14.55
N HIS A 471 -20.01 -14.48 -13.46
CA HIS A 471 -20.55 -14.51 -12.09
C HIS A 471 -20.26 -13.19 -11.38
N PHE A 472 -21.28 -12.50 -10.88
CA PHE A 472 -21.15 -11.21 -10.21
C PHE A 472 -21.40 -11.35 -8.72
N GLN A 473 -20.34 -11.38 -7.92
CA GLN A 473 -20.41 -11.62 -6.47
C GLN A 473 -20.87 -10.36 -5.71
N ASN A 474 -20.40 -9.17 -6.10
CA ASN A 474 -20.67 -7.90 -5.40
C ASN A 474 -20.39 -8.01 -3.89
N LEU A 475 -19.18 -8.47 -3.54
CA LEU A 475 -18.82 -8.77 -2.15
C LEU A 475 -19.04 -7.54 -1.26
N PRO A 476 -19.80 -7.67 -0.15
CA PRO A 476 -20.12 -6.57 0.77
C PRO A 476 -18.92 -5.75 1.26
N PHE A 477 -17.75 -6.38 1.38
CA PHE A 477 -16.45 -5.77 1.63
C PHE A 477 -16.16 -4.57 0.72
N TYR A 478 -16.48 -4.69 -0.58
CA TYR A 478 -16.27 -3.65 -1.59
C TYR A 478 -17.46 -2.69 -1.75
N GLU A 479 -18.66 -3.06 -1.31
CA GLU A 479 -19.91 -2.32 -1.57
C GLU A 479 -20.20 -1.20 -0.55
N THR A 480 -19.21 -0.33 -0.32
CA THR A 480 -19.34 0.82 0.61
C THR A 480 -19.82 2.08 -0.09
N GLY A 481 -19.60 2.19 -1.41
CA GLY A 481 -19.80 3.42 -2.18
C GLY A 481 -18.66 4.44 -1.99
N ALA A 482 -17.65 4.10 -1.21
CA ALA A 482 -16.46 4.91 -0.97
C ALA A 482 -15.20 4.13 -1.37
N ILE A 483 -14.05 4.82 -1.39
CA ILE A 483 -12.74 4.18 -1.58
C ILE A 483 -12.40 3.27 -0.38
N GLU A 484 -12.89 3.63 0.80
CA GLU A 484 -12.70 2.85 2.02
C GLU A 484 -13.61 1.61 2.03
N LYS A 485 -12.99 0.45 2.26
CA LYS A 485 -13.65 -0.87 2.26
C LYS A 485 -14.11 -1.21 3.67
N LYS A 486 -15.17 -2.02 3.78
CA LYS A 486 -15.57 -2.59 5.09
C LYS A 486 -14.52 -3.60 5.56
N PRO A 487 -14.47 -3.96 6.84
CA PRO A 487 -13.83 -5.20 7.25
C PRO A 487 -14.51 -6.40 6.56
N MET A 488 -13.73 -7.42 6.20
CA MET A 488 -14.29 -8.69 5.70
C MET A 488 -15.16 -9.32 6.80
N GLY A 489 -16.33 -9.85 6.42
CA GLY A 489 -17.26 -10.49 7.34
C GLY A 489 -17.93 -11.73 6.76
N GLU A 490 -18.79 -12.37 7.56
CA GLU A 490 -19.55 -13.57 7.16
C GLU A 490 -20.42 -13.34 5.91
N ASP A 491 -20.87 -12.11 5.68
CA ASP A 491 -21.65 -11.76 4.50
C ASP A 491 -20.84 -11.83 3.19
N ASP A 492 -19.49 -11.81 3.25
CA ASP A 492 -18.61 -11.98 2.08
C ASP A 492 -18.39 -13.45 1.68
N ILE A 493 -18.75 -14.40 2.56
CA ILE A 493 -18.54 -15.85 2.36
C ILE A 493 -19.79 -16.50 1.71
N ARG A 494 -20.93 -15.81 1.73
CA ARG A 494 -22.25 -16.34 1.36
C ARG A 494 -22.50 -16.52 -0.13
#